data_AF-A0A0K2TJ63-F1
#
_entry.id   AF-A0A0K2TJ63-F1
#
_cell.length_a   1.000
_cell.length_b   1.000
_cell.length_c   1.000
_cell.angle_alpha   90.00
_cell.angle_beta   90.00
_cell.angle_gamma   90.00
#
_symmetry.space_group_name_H-M   'P 1'
#
loop_
_entity.id
_entity.type
_entity.pdbx_description
1 polymer ?
#
loop_
_entity_poly.entity_id
_entity_poly.type
_entity_poly.pdbx_seq_one_letter_code
_entity_poly.pdbx_strand_id
1 'polypeptide(L)'
;MAAIIAQMTRANRERMKNKRIEISKCMYEIPPFPERFDPKVHNKYIKATNDLQGKREAVHFRQLIIDRLNENRKEEEMNQKFSLRTCIIEATIIIGTLSIVPSLSIIILLFWPDDVDNLFEDGNGG
;
A
#
# COMPACT_ATOMS: atom_id res chain seq x y z
N MET A 1 -0.18 -40.75 -52.03
CA MET A 1 1.04 -41.41 -51.52
C MET A 1 2.10 -40.40 -51.04
N ALA A 2 2.44 -39.38 -51.84
CA ALA A 2 3.43 -38.36 -51.46
C ALA A 2 3.07 -37.53 -50.20
N ALA A 3 1.80 -37.20 -50.00
CA ALA A 3 1.34 -36.42 -48.83
C ALA A 3 1.57 -37.15 -47.49
N ILE A 4 1.42 -38.48 -47.47
CA ILE A 4 1.63 -39.30 -46.26
C ILE A 4 3.12 -39.35 -45.92
N ILE A 5 3.99 -39.48 -46.94
CA ILE A 5 5.44 -39.49 -46.76
C ILE A 5 5.93 -38.12 -46.28
N ALA A 6 5.36 -37.02 -46.79
CA ALA A 6 5.66 -35.67 -46.33
C ALA A 6 5.27 -35.44 -44.86
N GLN A 7 4.13 -35.99 -44.41
CA GLN A 7 3.70 -35.92 -43.01
C GLN A 7 4.61 -36.77 -42.10
N MET A 8 4.96 -38.01 -42.51
CA MET A 8 5.86 -38.86 -41.72
C MET A 8 7.27 -38.27 -41.59
N THR A 9 7.81 -37.69 -42.67
CA THR A 9 9.14 -37.06 -42.65
C THR A 9 9.17 -35.78 -41.81
N ARG A 10 8.10 -34.98 -41.86
CA ARG A 10 7.93 -33.82 -40.97
C ARG A 10 7.84 -34.23 -39.50
N ALA A 11 7.02 -35.23 -39.18
CA ALA A 11 6.86 -35.75 -37.83
C ALA A 11 8.18 -36.34 -37.28
N ASN A 12 8.96 -37.04 -38.11
CA ASN A 12 10.27 -37.55 -37.71
C ASN A 12 11.29 -36.43 -37.49
N ARG A 13 11.31 -35.37 -38.30
CA ARG A 13 12.14 -34.19 -38.06
C ARG A 13 11.79 -33.49 -36.74
N GLU A 14 10.49 -33.32 -36.46
CA GLU A 14 10.03 -32.70 -35.21
C GLU A 14 10.41 -33.54 -33.99
N ARG A 15 10.30 -34.87 -34.08
CA ARG A 15 10.75 -35.80 -33.02
C ARG A 15 12.26 -35.76 -32.81
N MET A 16 13.05 -35.61 -33.87
CA MET A 16 14.51 -35.49 -33.74
C MET A 16 14.95 -34.13 -33.19
N LYS A 17 14.24 -33.04 -33.51
CA LYS A 17 14.53 -31.70 -33.00
C LYS A 17 14.33 -31.58 -31.49
N ASN A 18 13.38 -32.34 -30.94
CA ASN A 18 13.06 -32.37 -29.51
C ASN A 18 13.71 -33.53 -28.74
N LYS A 19 14.67 -34.25 -29.33
CA LYS A 19 15.40 -35.28 -28.58
C LYS A 19 16.22 -34.61 -27.48
N ARG A 20 15.84 -34.86 -26.22
CA ARG A 20 16.72 -34.61 -25.07
C ARG A 20 17.97 -35.46 -25.27
N ILE A 21 19.12 -34.79 -25.39
CA ILE A 21 20.41 -35.46 -25.35
C ILE A 21 20.60 -35.91 -23.90
N GLU A 22 20.60 -37.22 -23.69
CA GLU A 22 20.90 -37.80 -22.38
C GLU A 22 22.32 -37.39 -21.99
N ILE A 23 22.51 -37.00 -20.73
CA ILE A 23 23.79 -36.52 -20.20
C ILE A 23 24.88 -37.60 -20.37
N SER A 24 24.50 -38.88 -20.38
CA SER A 24 25.35 -40.04 -20.66
C SER A 24 25.95 -40.08 -22.07
N LYS A 25 25.45 -39.27 -23.02
CA LYS A 25 25.97 -39.15 -24.39
C LYS A 25 26.89 -37.93 -24.57
N CYS A 26 27.19 -37.21 -23.50
CA CYS A 26 28.19 -36.16 -23.52
C CYS A 26 29.59 -36.81 -23.67
N MET A 27 30.27 -36.53 -24.79
CA MET A 27 31.66 -36.99 -25.01
C MET A 27 32.68 -36.31 -24.08
N TYR A 28 32.28 -35.22 -23.42
CA TYR A 28 33.14 -34.50 -22.50
C TYR A 28 32.86 -34.97 -21.07
N GLU A 29 33.91 -35.45 -20.41
CA GLU A 29 33.91 -35.60 -18.97
C GLU A 29 34.01 -34.21 -18.34
N ILE A 30 32.99 -33.84 -17.56
CA ILE A 30 33.02 -32.60 -16.79
C ILE A 30 33.81 -32.91 -15.51
N PRO A 31 34.94 -32.22 -15.26
CA PRO A 31 35.68 -32.42 -14.04
C PRO A 31 34.82 -32.02 -12.82
N PRO A 32 35.03 -32.64 -11.65
CA PRO A 32 34.36 -32.22 -10.44
C PRO A 32 34.70 -30.76 -10.14
N PHE A 33 33.79 -30.07 -9.44
CA PHE A 33 34.06 -28.72 -8.96
C PHE A 33 35.33 -28.70 -8.09
N PRO A 34 36.14 -27.64 -8.14
CA PRO A 34 37.31 -27.54 -7.28
C PRO A 34 36.88 -27.53 -5.81
N GLU A 35 37.67 -28.13 -4.92
CA GLU A 35 37.36 -28.27 -3.49
C GLU A 35 37.05 -26.92 -2.80
N ARG A 36 37.56 -25.82 -3.34
CA ARG A 36 37.34 -24.46 -2.82
C ARG A 36 36.09 -23.77 -3.39
N PHE A 37 35.33 -24.44 -4.24
CA PHE A 37 34.11 -23.88 -4.82
C PHE A 37 32.97 -23.92 -3.79
N ASP A 38 32.72 -22.79 -3.13
CA ASP A 38 31.50 -22.57 -2.35
C ASP A 38 30.34 -22.09 -3.23
N PRO A 39 29.24 -22.85 -3.38
CA PRO A 39 28.07 -22.44 -4.14
C PRO A 39 27.43 -21.15 -3.62
N LYS A 40 27.50 -20.86 -2.32
CA LYS A 40 26.88 -19.66 -1.73
C LYS A 40 27.61 -18.37 -2.12
N VAL A 41 28.91 -18.47 -2.38
CA VAL A 41 29.78 -17.33 -2.72
C VAL A 41 29.94 -17.20 -4.23
N HIS A 42 30.18 -18.31 -4.93
CA HIS A 42 30.56 -18.31 -6.34
C HIS A 42 29.38 -18.41 -7.29
N ASN A 43 28.23 -18.93 -6.85
CA ASN A 43 27.03 -18.97 -7.68
C ASN A 43 26.21 -17.69 -7.49
N LYS A 44 26.30 -16.79 -8.48
CA LYS A 44 25.56 -15.52 -8.50
C LYS A 44 24.04 -15.71 -8.35
N TYR A 45 23.49 -16.79 -8.91
CA TYR A 45 22.08 -17.10 -8.78
C TYR A 45 21.71 -17.42 -7.32
N ILE A 46 22.45 -18.31 -6.67
CA ILE A 46 22.20 -18.69 -5.26
C ILE A 46 22.35 -17.48 -4.33
N LYS A 47 23.36 -16.65 -4.57
CA LYS A 47 23.54 -15.41 -3.80
C LYS A 47 22.33 -14.48 -3.94
N ALA A 48 21.89 -14.23 -5.16
CA ALA A 48 20.74 -13.36 -5.43
C ALA A 48 19.45 -13.91 -4.82
N THR A 49 19.22 -15.23 -4.87
CA THR A 49 18.03 -15.84 -4.26
C THR A 49 18.04 -15.73 -2.74
N ASN A 50 19.20 -15.94 -2.10
CA ASN A 50 19.33 -15.82 -0.64
C ASN A 50 19.10 -14.38 -0.18
N ASP A 51 19.66 -13.40 -0.90
CA ASP A 51 19.47 -11.97 -0.60
C ASP A 51 17.99 -11.57 -0.75
N LEU A 52 17.31 -12.06 -1.79
CA LEU A 52 15.88 -11.81 -1.99
C LEU A 52 15.03 -12.46 -0.90
N GLN A 53 15.37 -13.67 -0.50
CA GLN A 53 14.66 -14.39 0.56
C GLN A 53 14.84 -13.68 1.91
N GLY A 54 16.06 -13.29 2.28
CA GLY A 54 16.32 -12.52 3.51
C GLY A 54 15.58 -11.18 3.53
N LYS A 55 15.49 -10.48 2.38
CA LYS A 55 14.69 -9.25 2.28
C LYS A 55 13.20 -9.50 2.49
N ARG A 56 12.64 -10.59 1.95
CA ARG A 56 11.22 -10.94 2.15
C ARG A 56 10.92 -11.24 3.61
N GLU A 57 11.78 -12.01 4.27
CA GLU A 57 11.65 -12.34 5.69
C GLU A 57 11.71 -11.08 6.56
N ALA A 58 12.63 -10.15 6.26
CA ALA A 58 12.72 -8.87 6.97
C ALA A 58 11.47 -7.99 6.80
N VAL A 59 10.91 -7.92 5.58
CA VAL A 59 9.66 -7.19 5.32
C VAL A 59 8.49 -7.81 6.07
N HIS A 60 8.38 -9.14 6.06
CA HIS A 60 7.34 -9.86 6.78
C HIS A 60 7.40 -9.63 8.29
N PHE A 61 8.61 -9.69 8.87
CA PHE A 61 8.81 -9.41 10.29
C PHE A 61 8.42 -7.97 10.66
N ARG A 62 8.77 -7.01 9.80
CA ARG A 62 8.39 -5.60 10.00
C ARG A 62 6.87 -5.43 9.97
N GLN A 63 6.18 -6.10 9.05
CA GLN A 63 4.71 -6.05 8.97
C GLN A 63 4.07 -6.63 10.23
N LEU A 64 4.52 -7.80 10.70
CA LEU A 64 4.04 -8.39 11.95
C LEU A 64 4.19 -7.46 13.16
N ILE A 65 5.31 -6.74 13.25
CA ILE A 65 5.53 -5.77 14.34
C ILE A 65 4.53 -4.62 14.24
N ILE A 66 4.33 -4.07 13.04
CA ILE A 66 3.38 -2.97 12.81
C ILE A 66 1.95 -3.42 13.12
N ASP A 67 1.56 -4.60 12.68
CA ASP A 67 0.21 -5.14 12.91
C ASP A 67 -0.05 -5.32 14.40
N ARG A 68 0.92 -5.89 15.14
CA ARG A 68 0.82 -6.04 16.59
C ARG A 68 0.75 -4.69 17.32
N LEU A 69 1.50 -3.68 16.89
CA LEU A 69 1.42 -2.33 17.47
C LEU A 69 0.06 -1.69 17.21
N ASN A 70 -0.51 -1.89 16.02
CA ASN A 70 -1.82 -1.37 15.67
C ASN A 70 -2.94 -2.07 16.47
N GLU A 71 -2.83 -3.39 16.70
CA GLU A 71 -3.76 -4.13 17.56
C GLU A 71 -3.73 -3.59 18.99
N ASN A 72 -2.53 -3.46 19.58
CA ASN A 72 -2.38 -2.90 20.92
C ASN A 72 -2.99 -1.49 21.03
N ARG A 73 -2.74 -0.63 20.03
CA ARG A 73 -3.32 0.71 20.00
C ARG A 73 -4.85 0.70 19.92
N LYS A 74 -5.43 -0.20 19.12
CA LYS A 74 -6.89 -0.35 19.03
C LYS A 74 -7.48 -0.85 20.35
N GLU A 75 -6.79 -1.76 21.03
CA GLU A 75 -7.19 -2.21 22.37
C GLU A 75 -7.14 -1.07 23.39
N GLU A 76 -6.13 -0.20 23.33
CA GLU A 76 -6.07 1.00 24.17
C GLU A 76 -7.21 1.99 23.87
N GLU A 77 -7.54 2.21 22.59
CA GLU A 77 -8.66 3.07 22.18
C GLU A 77 -10.02 2.51 22.62
N MET A 78 -10.24 1.19 22.49
CA MET A 78 -11.47 0.54 22.97
C MET A 78 -11.57 0.49 24.50
N ASN A 79 -10.43 0.37 25.18
CA ASN A 79 -10.36 0.36 26.65
C ASN A 79 -10.22 1.77 27.24
N GLN A 80 -10.27 2.82 26.42
CA GLN A 80 -10.27 4.19 26.90
C GLN A 80 -11.54 4.42 27.71
N LYS A 81 -11.40 4.39 29.04
CA LYS A 81 -12.51 4.61 29.96
C LYS A 81 -13.04 6.02 29.70
N PHE A 82 -14.33 6.12 29.37
CA PHE A 82 -15.04 7.38 29.23
C PHE A 82 -14.75 8.26 30.46
N SER A 83 -13.95 9.31 30.25
CA SER A 83 -13.61 10.26 31.29
C SER A 83 -14.64 11.37 31.26
N LEU A 84 -15.30 11.62 32.40
CA LEU A 84 -16.24 12.73 32.55
C LEU A 84 -15.61 14.08 32.16
N ARG A 85 -14.29 14.23 32.37
CA ARG A 85 -13.56 15.45 31.98
C ARG A 85 -13.57 15.65 30.47
N THR A 86 -13.38 14.58 29.69
CA THR A 86 -13.41 14.65 28.22
C THR A 86 -14.80 15.02 27.73
N CYS A 87 -15.85 14.42 28.32
CA CYS A 87 -17.25 14.76 28.01
C CYS A 87 -17.58 16.23 28.31
N ILE A 88 -17.12 16.77 29.46
CA ILE A 88 -17.33 18.18 29.79
C ILE A 88 -16.61 19.08 28.77
N ILE A 89 -15.36 18.78 28.41
CA ILE A 89 -14.61 19.55 27.42
C ILE A 89 -15.32 19.54 26.06
N GLU A 90 -15.69 18.36 25.56
CA GLU A 90 -16.43 18.22 24.30
C GLU A 90 -17.75 18.99 24.33
N ALA A 91 -18.52 18.87 25.42
CA ALA A 91 -19.78 19.61 25.58
C ALA A 91 -19.56 21.12 25.57
N THR A 92 -18.52 21.63 26.25
CA THR A 92 -18.21 23.07 26.25
C THR A 92 -17.83 23.59 24.88
N ILE A 93 -17.09 22.81 24.08
CA ILE A 93 -16.71 23.17 22.71
C ILE A 93 -17.96 23.24 21.82
N ILE A 94 -18.87 22.27 21.93
CA ILE A 94 -20.11 22.22 21.14
C ILE A 94 -21.02 23.41 21.50
N ILE A 95 -21.23 23.68 22.79
CA ILE A 95 -22.05 24.81 23.26
C ILE A 95 -21.42 26.14 22.81
N GLY A 96 -20.10 26.28 22.94
CA GLY A 96 -19.38 27.48 22.52
C GLY A 96 -19.55 27.77 21.02
N THR A 97 -19.37 26.75 20.18
CA THR A 97 -19.53 26.91 18.71
C THR A 97 -20.97 27.23 18.30
N LEU A 98 -21.97 26.62 18.94
CA LEU A 98 -23.38 26.92 18.70
C LEU A 98 -23.77 28.33 19.15
N SER A 99 -23.14 28.87 20.20
CA SER A 99 -23.45 30.20 20.75
C SER A 99 -22.91 31.36 19.90
N ILE A 100 -21.93 31.13 19.02
CA ILE A 100 -21.33 32.17 18.19
C ILE A 100 -22.37 32.81 17.25
N VAL A 101 -23.20 32.00 16.58
CA VAL A 101 -24.16 32.49 15.58
C VAL A 101 -25.23 33.41 16.21
N PRO A 102 -25.93 33.02 17.30
CA PRO A 102 -26.84 33.92 18.00
C PRO A 102 -26.14 35.19 18.51
N SER A 103 -24.94 35.05 19.07
CA SER A 103 -24.18 36.20 19.60
C SER A 103 -23.85 37.21 18.50
N LEU A 104 -23.41 36.75 17.33
CA LEU A 104 -23.15 37.62 16.18
C LEU A 104 -24.43 38.28 15.68
N SER A 105 -25.57 37.56 15.65
CA SER A 105 -26.84 38.16 15.24
C SER A 105 -27.31 39.28 16.18
N ILE A 106 -27.10 39.12 17.49
CA ILE A 106 -27.42 40.15 18.50
C ILE A 106 -26.49 41.35 18.34
N ILE A 107 -25.20 41.13 18.09
CA ILE A 107 -24.23 42.21 17.85
C ILE A 107 -24.63 42.99 16.60
N ILE A 108 -24.98 42.30 15.52
CA ILE A 108 -25.45 42.95 14.28
C ILE A 108 -26.69 43.77 14.59
N LEU A 109 -27.69 43.24 15.28
CA LEU A 109 -28.90 43.99 15.64
C LEU A 109 -28.64 45.21 16.53
N LEU A 110 -27.70 45.14 17.47
CA LEU A 110 -27.39 46.25 18.38
C LEU A 110 -26.56 47.35 17.72
N PHE A 111 -25.69 46.98 16.78
CA PHE A 111 -24.79 47.91 16.10
C PHE A 111 -25.21 48.25 14.68
N TRP A 112 -26.36 47.74 14.21
CA TRP A 112 -26.95 48.16 12.95
C TRP A 112 -27.46 49.58 13.12
N PRO A 113 -26.91 50.57 12.41
CA PRO A 113 -27.42 51.93 12.50
C PRO A 113 -28.83 51.98 11.89
N ASP A 114 -29.77 52.57 12.61
CA ASP A 114 -31.16 52.80 12.13
C ASP A 114 -31.20 53.70 10.86
N ASP A 115 -30.09 54.35 10.53
CA ASP A 115 -29.98 55.27 9.37
C ASP A 115 -29.84 54.58 8.01
N VAL A 116 -29.71 53.24 7.94
CA VAL A 116 -29.62 52.54 6.64
C VAL A 116 -30.95 52.57 5.88
N ASP A 117 -32.08 52.69 6.60
CA ASP A 117 -33.40 52.82 5.97
C ASP A 117 -33.64 54.22 5.37
N ASN A 118 -32.97 55.25 5.90
CA ASN A 118 -33.03 56.62 5.36
C ASN A 118 -32.14 56.80 4.11
N LEU A 119 -31.17 55.93 3.86
CA LEU A 119 -30.26 56.05 2.71
C LEU A 119 -30.91 55.64 1.36
N PHE A 120 -32.06 54.96 1.39
CA PHE A 120 -32.81 54.56 0.20
C PHE A 120 -33.97 55.51 -0.15
N GLU A 121 -34.41 56.39 0.76
CA GLU A 121 -35.45 57.40 0.46
C GLU A 121 -34.89 58.63 -0.29
N ASP A 122 -33.64 59.03 -0.02
CA ASP A 122 -33.02 60.20 -0.68
C ASP A 122 -32.52 59.92 -2.12
N GLY A 123 -32.61 58.67 -2.60
CA GLY A 123 -32.20 58.27 -3.94
C GLY A 123 -33.28 58.40 -5.02
N ASN A 124 -34.51 58.79 -4.68
CA ASN A 124 -35.64 58.83 -5.62
C ASN A 124 -36.43 60.17 -5.60
N GLY A 125 -35.78 61.27 -5.22
CA GLY A 125 -36.30 62.63 -5.35
C GLY A 125 -35.49 63.41 -6.39
N GLY A 126 -36.14 63.79 -7.49
CA GLY A 126 -35.59 64.71 -8.49
C GLY A 126 -35.61 66.18 -8.08
#